data_AF-A0A453LGU3-F1
#
_entry.id   AF-A0A453LGU3-F1
#
_cell.length_a   1.000
_cell.length_b   1.000
_cell.length_c   1.000
_cell.angle_alpha   90.00
_cell.angle_beta   90.00
_cell.angle_gamma   90.00
#
_symmetry.space_group_name_H-M   'P 1'
#
loop_
_entity.id
_entity.type
_entity.pdbx_description
1 polymer ?
#
loop_
_entity_poly.entity_id
_entity_poly.type
_entity_poly.pdbx_seq_one_letter_code
_entity_poly.pdbx_strand_id
1 'polypeptide(L)'
;MVVVMDGWQLVDKDPEKAIALFWGAINAGDRVDSALKDMAIVMKQQNRAEEAIEAIKSLRVRCSDQAQESLDNILLDLYKVVPSFSFQSSNFKSVSRSVGMATQYFNPTRQRCGRLDDQISLLKHKLQLIHQGHAFNGKRTKTARSQGRKFQVTLEQEATRLLGNLGWALMQKENYTEAEGAYRRALVIGPDNNKMCNLGICLMKQGRVLEAKDVLKQVRPAGVDGLRGADSHLKAYERAQEMLRDLEVKLVGRPGWAGAIADNLVDKKWLFDALMLGSSSS
;
A
#
# COMPACT_ATOMS: atom_id res chain seq x y z
N MET A 1 -3.52 22.94 -11.04
CA MET A 1 -3.79 22.97 -9.59
C MET A 1 -3.13 24.23 -9.04
N VAL A 2 -3.90 25.20 -8.55
CA VAL A 2 -3.34 26.45 -8.01
C VAL A 2 -2.92 26.15 -6.57
N VAL A 3 -1.62 26.18 -6.31
CA VAL A 3 -1.08 26.13 -4.94
C VAL A 3 -1.09 27.56 -4.42
N VAL A 4 -1.88 27.81 -3.37
CA VAL A 4 -1.98 29.12 -2.72
C VAL A 4 -1.14 29.08 -1.45
N MET A 5 -0.03 29.80 -1.45
CA MET A 5 0.61 30.30 -0.22
C MET A 5 0.42 31.81 -0.22
N ASP A 6 -0.18 32.35 0.84
CA ASP A 6 -0.42 33.79 0.99
C ASP A 6 0.91 34.56 0.85
N GLY A 7 0.96 35.42 -0.17
CA GLY A 7 2.03 36.41 -0.40
C GLY A 7 2.93 36.21 -1.61
N TRP A 8 3.02 34.99 -2.18
CA TRP A 8 3.85 34.73 -3.37
C TRP A 8 3.07 33.86 -4.36
N GLN A 9 2.41 34.53 -5.31
CA GLN A 9 1.67 33.89 -6.39
C GLN A 9 2.66 33.32 -7.42
N LEU A 10 3.33 32.22 -7.10
CA LEU A 10 4.12 31.47 -8.07
C LEU A 10 3.16 30.69 -8.98
N VAL A 11 2.60 31.41 -9.95
CA VAL A 11 2.02 30.85 -11.19
C VAL A 11 3.18 30.62 -12.17
N ASP A 12 4.25 29.95 -11.73
CA ASP A 12 5.20 29.42 -12.70
C ASP A 12 4.70 28.03 -13.09
N LYS A 13 4.29 27.89 -14.35
CA LYS A 13 3.83 26.60 -14.91
C LYS A 13 4.98 25.61 -15.07
N ASP A 14 6.21 26.04 -14.79
CA ASP A 14 7.41 25.23 -14.88
C ASP A 14 7.65 24.44 -13.58
N PRO A 15 7.40 23.13 -13.59
CA PRO A 15 7.58 22.26 -12.43
C PRO A 15 9.04 22.15 -11.99
N GLU A 16 10.01 22.28 -12.89
CA GLU A 16 11.44 22.16 -12.56
C GLU A 16 11.91 23.38 -11.77
N LYS A 17 11.47 24.58 -12.15
CA LYS A 17 11.73 25.80 -11.38
C LYS A 17 11.09 25.75 -10.00
N ALA A 18 9.86 25.25 -9.90
CA ALA A 18 9.19 25.08 -8.62
C ALA A 18 10.00 24.15 -7.68
N ILE A 19 10.49 23.02 -8.19
CA ILE A 19 11.36 22.10 -7.43
C ILE A 19 12.64 22.81 -6.98
N ALA A 20 13.29 23.57 -7.87
CA ALA A 20 14.50 24.32 -7.54
C ALA A 20 14.26 25.36 -6.42
N LEU A 21 13.13 26.07 -6.47
CA LEU A 21 12.74 27.04 -5.45
C LEU A 21 12.49 26.38 -4.09
N PHE A 22 11.77 25.26 -4.05
CA PHE A 22 11.57 24.51 -2.80
C PHE A 22 12.89 24.00 -2.23
N TRP A 23 13.80 23.52 -3.08
CA TRP A 23 15.14 23.10 -2.65
C TRP A 23 15.95 24.25 -2.06
N GLY A 24 15.89 25.43 -2.69
CA GLY A 24 16.51 26.66 -2.17
C GLY A 24 15.98 27.02 -0.78
N ALA A 25 14.66 27.00 -0.59
CA ALA A 25 14.02 27.26 0.69
C ALA A 25 14.44 26.26 1.77
N ILE A 26 14.49 24.96 1.44
CA ILE A 26 14.96 23.91 2.34
C ILE A 26 16.41 24.16 2.77
N ASN A 27 17.31 24.53 1.86
CA ASN A 27 18.70 24.81 2.20
C ASN A 27 18.86 26.09 3.02
N ALA A 28 18.04 27.10 2.77
CA ALA A 28 17.98 28.31 3.59
C ALA A 28 17.32 28.11 4.96
N GLY A 29 16.70 26.94 5.20
CA GLY A 29 15.95 26.67 6.44
C GLY A 29 14.58 27.36 6.50
N ASP A 30 14.12 27.94 5.38
CA ASP A 30 12.84 28.64 5.32
C ASP A 30 11.70 27.64 5.06
N ARG A 31 10.73 27.59 5.98
CA ARG A 31 9.51 26.77 5.89
C ARG A 31 9.78 25.33 5.42
N VAL A 32 10.84 24.70 5.93
CA VAL A 32 11.34 23.38 5.50
C VAL A 32 10.21 22.34 5.42
N ASP A 33 9.33 22.32 6.42
CA ASP A 33 8.17 21.42 6.48
C ASP A 33 7.26 21.53 5.25
N SER A 34 6.84 22.75 4.90
CA SER A 34 5.94 22.99 3.78
C SER A 34 6.67 22.80 2.44
N ALA A 35 7.88 23.34 2.33
CA ALA A 35 8.70 23.23 1.13
C ALA A 35 8.96 21.75 0.75
N LEU A 36 9.30 20.89 1.73
CA LEU A 36 9.52 19.47 1.46
C LEU A 36 8.25 18.74 1.01
N LYS A 37 7.10 19.02 1.65
CA LYS A 37 5.81 18.41 1.28
C LYS A 37 5.38 18.81 -0.13
N ASP A 38 5.45 20.11 -0.44
CA ASP A 38 5.03 20.64 -1.74
C ASP A 38 5.98 20.16 -2.85
N MET A 39 7.29 20.14 -2.59
CA MET A 39 8.27 19.56 -3.50
C MET A 39 7.97 18.10 -3.83
N ALA A 40 7.66 17.27 -2.82
CA ALA A 40 7.33 15.86 -3.02
C ALA A 40 6.05 15.67 -3.86
N ILE A 41 5.04 16.52 -3.67
CA ILE A 41 3.79 16.48 -4.46
C ILE A 41 4.07 16.86 -5.92
N VAL A 42 4.85 17.91 -6.17
CA VAL A 42 5.22 18.33 -7.53
C VAL A 42 6.06 17.25 -8.22
N MET A 43 7.04 16.67 -7.52
CA MET A 43 7.84 15.54 -8.03
C MET A 43 6.96 14.34 -8.39
N LYS A 44 5.98 13.98 -7.56
CA LYS A 44 5.01 12.91 -7.87
C LYS A 44 4.27 13.18 -9.18
N GLN A 45 3.81 14.41 -9.40
CA GLN A 45 3.08 14.79 -10.62
C GLN A 45 3.94 14.72 -11.88
N GLN A 46 5.25 14.92 -11.75
CA GLN A 46 6.23 14.78 -12.84
C GLN A 46 6.71 13.34 -13.07
N ASN A 47 6.04 12.34 -12.47
CA ASN A 47 6.48 10.95 -12.51
C ASN A 47 7.88 10.73 -11.89
N ARG A 48 8.31 11.64 -11.01
CA ARG A 48 9.58 11.61 -10.26
C ARG A 48 9.34 11.12 -8.82
N ALA A 49 8.44 10.15 -8.66
CA ALA A 49 8.02 9.67 -7.33
C ALA A 49 9.17 9.01 -6.55
N GLU A 50 10.14 8.40 -7.24
CA GLU A 50 11.33 7.83 -6.61
C GLU A 50 12.22 8.91 -5.97
N GLU A 51 12.34 10.06 -6.63
CA GLU A 51 13.08 11.22 -6.13
C GLU A 51 12.40 11.84 -4.91
N ALA A 52 11.08 11.93 -4.95
CA ALA A 52 10.30 12.39 -3.81
C ALA A 52 10.49 11.49 -2.58
N ILE A 53 10.55 10.16 -2.75
CA ILE A 53 10.74 9.20 -1.65
C ILE A 53 12.07 9.44 -0.95
N GLU A 54 13.17 9.50 -1.70
CA GLU A 54 14.51 9.67 -1.13
C GLU A 54 14.70 11.08 -0.56
N ALA A 55 14.14 12.12 -1.20
CA ALA A 55 14.14 13.47 -0.64
C ALA A 55 13.46 13.51 0.74
N ILE A 56 12.28 12.90 0.88
CA ILE A 56 11.58 12.81 2.18
C ILE A 56 12.43 12.03 3.19
N LYS A 57 12.97 10.86 2.81
CA LYS A 57 13.77 10.03 3.74
C LYS A 57 15.00 10.78 4.25
N SER A 58 15.70 11.50 3.39
CA SER A 58 16.92 12.24 3.74
C SER A 58 16.65 13.53 4.51
N LEU A 59 15.56 14.24 4.19
CA LEU A 59 15.29 15.57 4.74
C LEU A 59 14.30 15.60 5.89
N ARG A 60 13.52 14.54 6.14
CA ARG A 60 12.52 14.53 7.23
C ARG A 60 13.11 14.80 8.61
N VAL A 61 14.39 14.49 8.84
CA VAL A 61 15.08 14.81 10.12
C VAL A 61 15.23 16.31 10.36
N ARG A 62 15.16 17.12 9.30
CA ARG A 62 15.21 18.59 9.35
C ARG A 62 13.82 19.21 9.52
N CYS A 63 12.76 18.40 9.47
CA CYS A 63 11.39 18.84 9.63
C CYS A 63 10.95 18.72 11.10
N SER A 64 9.94 19.50 11.47
CA SER A 64 9.33 19.42 12.80
C SER A 64 8.66 18.06 13.06
N ASP A 65 8.46 17.72 14.33
CA ASP A 65 7.71 16.53 14.74
C ASP A 65 6.26 16.56 14.23
N GLN A 66 5.66 17.76 14.16
CA GLN A 66 4.30 17.96 13.65
C GLN A 66 4.18 17.64 12.16
N ALA A 67 5.27 17.76 11.39
CA ALA A 67 5.28 17.43 9.97
C ALA A 67 5.40 15.92 9.71
N GLN A 68 5.93 15.13 10.64
CA GLN A 68 6.26 13.72 10.41
C GLN A 68 5.04 12.89 10.00
N GLU A 69 3.87 13.05 10.64
CA GLU A 69 2.67 12.30 10.24
C GLU A 69 2.28 12.61 8.78
N SER A 70 2.40 13.87 8.38
CA SER A 70 2.06 14.28 7.02
C SER A 70 3.06 13.76 5.99
N LEU A 71 4.36 13.77 6.32
CA LEU A 71 5.41 13.20 5.48
C LEU A 71 5.25 11.69 5.33
N ASP A 72 4.92 10.97 6.41
CA ASP A 72 4.66 9.52 6.36
C ASP A 72 3.46 9.20 5.47
N ASN A 73 2.40 10.01 5.50
CA ASN A 73 1.23 9.82 4.64
C ASN A 73 1.57 10.05 3.16
N ILE A 74 2.39 11.06 2.84
CA ILE A 74 2.90 11.29 1.48
C ILE A 74 3.78 10.12 1.05
N LEU A 75 4.66 9.65 1.92
CA LEU A 75 5.58 8.55 1.63
C LEU A 75 4.81 7.25 1.32
N LEU A 76 3.77 6.93 2.09
CA LEU A 76 2.88 5.81 1.80
C LEU A 76 2.13 5.93 0.47
N ASP A 77 1.78 7.14 0.05
CA ASP A 77 1.14 7.41 -1.23
C ASP A 77 2.15 7.30 -2.40
N LEU A 78 3.39 7.74 -2.20
CA LEU A 78 4.48 7.56 -3.16
C LEU A 78 4.83 6.07 -3.35
N TYR A 79 4.87 5.27 -2.29
CA TYR A 79 5.12 3.82 -2.40
C TYR A 79 4.04 3.08 -3.20
N LYS A 80 2.82 3.63 -3.33
CA LYS A 80 1.76 3.00 -4.13
C LYS A 80 1.92 3.21 -5.62
N VAL A 81 2.51 4.34 -6.02
CA VAL A 81 2.62 4.73 -7.44
C VAL A 81 3.93 4.32 -8.08
N VAL A 82 4.89 3.82 -7.30
CA VAL A 82 6.16 3.28 -7.78
C VAL A 82 6.06 1.75 -7.81
N PRO A 83 5.78 1.12 -8.97
CA PRO A 83 5.79 -0.33 -9.08
C PRO A 83 7.19 -0.86 -8.74
N SER A 84 7.25 -2.05 -8.15
CA SER A 84 8.50 -2.78 -7.87
C SER A 84 9.33 -3.12 -9.13
N PHE A 85 8.90 -2.72 -10.33
CA PHE A 85 9.46 -3.12 -11.63
C PHE A 85 10.01 -1.96 -12.48
N SER A 86 9.74 -0.69 -12.15
CA SER A 86 10.20 0.44 -12.97
C SER A 86 11.45 1.09 -12.35
N PHE A 87 12.64 0.67 -12.77
CA PHE A 87 13.83 1.51 -12.60
C PHE A 87 14.53 1.67 -13.96
N GLN A 88 14.55 2.89 -14.48
CA GLN A 88 15.46 3.27 -15.56
C GLN A 88 16.57 4.15 -14.97
N SER A 89 17.74 3.53 -14.76
CA SER A 89 18.96 4.18 -14.24
C SER A 89 19.46 5.35 -15.10
N SER A 90 19.00 5.47 -16.34
CA SER A 90 19.54 6.39 -17.36
C SER A 90 19.02 7.83 -17.25
N ASN A 91 17.83 8.06 -16.69
CA ASN A 91 17.24 9.42 -16.58
C ASN A 91 17.73 10.21 -15.34
N PHE A 92 18.40 9.56 -14.39
CA PHE A 92 18.67 10.13 -13.07
C PHE A 92 19.87 11.11 -13.03
N LYS A 93 20.90 10.84 -13.85
CA LYS A 93 22.12 11.67 -13.91
C LYS A 93 21.92 13.02 -14.60
N SER A 94 20.96 13.14 -15.52
CA SER A 94 20.70 14.40 -16.23
C SER A 94 19.94 15.41 -15.35
N VAL A 95 19.05 14.92 -14.50
CA VAL A 95 18.17 15.77 -13.67
C VAL A 95 18.84 16.24 -12.38
N SER A 96 19.66 15.40 -11.74
CA SER A 96 20.48 15.83 -10.59
C SER A 96 21.35 17.07 -10.94
N ARG A 97 21.79 17.17 -12.21
CA ARG A 97 22.49 18.33 -12.75
C ARG A 97 21.58 19.53 -13.05
N SER A 98 20.31 19.32 -13.43
CA SER A 98 19.40 20.41 -13.80
C SER A 98 18.77 21.12 -12.59
N VAL A 99 18.57 20.42 -11.46
CA VAL A 99 17.97 21.00 -10.23
C VAL A 99 18.98 21.33 -9.12
N GLY A 100 20.28 21.10 -9.34
CA GLY A 100 21.32 21.39 -8.35
C GLY A 100 21.21 20.57 -7.05
N MET A 101 20.51 19.44 -7.08
CA MET A 101 20.42 18.52 -5.95
C MET A 101 21.74 17.77 -5.78
N ALA A 102 22.32 17.82 -4.59
CA ALA A 102 23.58 17.16 -4.31
C ALA A 102 23.40 15.63 -4.40
N THR A 103 24.14 15.00 -5.31
CA THR A 103 24.15 13.54 -5.55
C THR A 103 24.52 12.72 -4.31
N GLN A 104 25.09 13.35 -3.27
CA GLN A 104 25.48 12.71 -2.00
C GLN A 104 24.28 12.24 -1.14
N TYR A 105 23.10 12.83 -1.30
CA TYR A 105 21.90 12.41 -0.56
C TYR A 105 21.11 11.31 -1.25
N PHE A 106 21.57 10.85 -2.42
CA PHE A 106 20.78 10.05 -3.32
C PHE A 106 21.57 8.82 -3.79
N ASN A 107 21.30 7.67 -3.18
CA ASN A 107 21.97 6.42 -3.53
C ASN A 107 21.04 5.51 -4.34
N PRO A 108 21.14 5.52 -5.69
CA PRO A 108 20.24 4.77 -6.57
C PRO A 108 20.41 3.25 -6.49
N THR A 109 21.37 2.73 -5.70
CA THR A 109 21.65 1.30 -5.59
C THR A 109 20.81 0.56 -4.56
N ARG A 110 19.98 1.25 -3.75
CA ARG A 110 19.20 0.59 -2.69
C ARG A 110 18.00 -0.16 -3.27
N GLN A 111 18.21 -1.48 -3.42
CA GLN A 111 17.40 -2.47 -4.12
C GLN A 111 15.88 -2.45 -3.83
N ARG A 112 15.14 -2.88 -4.87
CA ARG A 112 13.77 -3.40 -4.94
C ARG A 112 13.15 -3.95 -3.63
N CYS A 113 13.89 -4.78 -2.88
CA CYS A 113 13.40 -5.34 -1.61
C CYS A 113 13.31 -4.30 -0.49
N GLY A 114 14.28 -3.37 -0.41
CA GLY A 114 14.32 -2.33 0.62
C GLY A 114 13.10 -1.42 0.59
N ARG A 115 12.49 -1.18 -0.59
CA ARG A 115 11.33 -0.28 -0.70
C ARG A 115 10.05 -0.88 -0.10
N LEU A 116 9.75 -2.15 -0.40
CA LEU A 116 8.61 -2.84 0.22
C LEU A 116 8.85 -3.03 1.72
N ASP A 117 10.09 -3.29 2.13
CA ASP A 117 10.46 -3.39 3.54
C ASP A 117 10.31 -2.05 4.28
N ASP A 118 10.72 -0.93 3.67
CA ASP A 118 10.52 0.41 4.21
C ASP A 118 9.01 0.71 4.36
N GLN A 119 8.21 0.38 3.33
CA GLN A 119 6.76 0.56 3.38
C GLN A 119 6.11 -0.28 4.48
N ILE A 120 6.47 -1.57 4.59
CA ILE A 120 5.97 -2.47 5.63
C ILE A 120 6.36 -1.98 7.02
N SER A 121 7.62 -1.56 7.19
CA SER A 121 8.13 -1.03 8.46
C SER A 121 7.37 0.22 8.88
N LEU A 122 7.13 1.15 7.95
CA LEU A 122 6.35 2.36 8.20
C LEU A 122 4.89 2.06 8.56
N LEU A 123 4.25 1.12 7.86
CA LEU A 123 2.88 0.69 8.15
C LEU A 123 2.78 0.04 9.53
N LYS A 124 3.72 -0.84 9.89
CA LYS A 124 3.81 -1.46 11.22
C LYS A 124 4.02 -0.42 12.32
N HIS A 125 4.93 0.54 12.11
CA HIS A 125 5.18 1.65 13.03
C HIS A 125 3.92 2.49 13.25
N LYS A 126 3.21 2.89 12.18
CA LYS A 126 1.96 3.65 12.33
C LYS A 126 0.86 2.87 13.05
N LEU A 127 0.75 1.56 12.83
CA LEU A 127 -0.17 0.72 13.59
C LEU A 127 0.21 0.64 15.08
N GLN A 128 1.50 0.58 15.39
CA GLN A 128 1.99 0.64 16.76
C GLN A 128 1.67 1.98 17.44
N LEU A 129 1.82 3.11 16.73
CA LEU A 129 1.41 4.43 17.25
C LEU A 129 -0.08 4.51 17.56
N ILE A 130 -0.94 3.87 16.74
CA ILE A 130 -2.37 3.76 17.05
C ILE A 130 -2.59 2.94 18.31
N HIS A 131 -1.91 1.80 18.44
CA HIS A 131 -2.05 0.92 19.61
C HIS A 131 -1.58 1.60 20.91
N GLN A 132 -0.53 2.41 20.85
CA GLN A 132 0.01 3.18 21.97
C GLN A 132 -0.81 4.46 22.27
N GLY A 133 -1.81 4.79 21.44
CA GLY A 133 -2.62 6.02 21.61
C GLY A 133 -1.91 7.32 21.22
N HIS A 134 -0.77 7.24 20.53
CA HIS A 134 -0.01 8.41 20.04
C HIS A 134 -0.48 8.92 18.67
N ALA A 135 -1.33 8.16 17.99
CA ALA A 135 -1.92 8.59 16.72
C ALA A 135 -2.79 9.86 16.88
N PHE A 136 -2.84 10.68 15.82
CA PHE A 136 -3.61 11.93 15.75
C PHE A 136 -3.31 12.91 16.90
N ASN A 137 -2.08 12.94 17.38
CA ASN A 137 -1.67 13.73 18.55
C ASN A 137 -2.53 13.44 19.79
N GLY A 138 -2.89 12.17 20.00
CA GLY A 138 -3.70 11.70 21.13
C GLY A 138 -5.22 11.88 20.94
N LYS A 139 -5.68 12.33 19.76
CA LYS A 139 -7.11 12.50 19.48
C LYS A 139 -7.73 11.20 18.95
N ARG A 140 -9.03 11.01 19.21
CA ARG A 140 -9.80 9.88 18.66
C ARG A 140 -10.11 10.02 17.16
N THR A 141 -10.13 11.25 16.65
CA THR A 141 -10.41 11.54 15.24
C THR A 141 -9.48 12.61 14.69
N LYS A 142 -9.22 12.55 13.38
CA LYS A 142 -8.58 13.63 12.63
C LYS A 142 -9.51 14.16 11.55
N THR A 143 -9.39 15.46 11.25
CA THR A 143 -10.09 16.05 10.10
C THR A 143 -9.29 15.79 8.84
N ALA A 144 -9.87 15.06 7.90
CA ALA A 144 -9.35 14.91 6.55
C ALA A 144 -10.15 15.77 5.57
N ARG A 145 -9.55 16.09 4.43
CA ARG A 145 -10.24 16.75 3.31
C ARG A 145 -10.18 15.86 2.08
N SER A 146 -11.31 15.71 1.41
CA SER A 146 -11.41 15.05 0.10
C SER A 146 -12.43 15.81 -0.74
N GLN A 147 -12.05 16.13 -1.99
CA GLN A 147 -12.91 16.87 -2.94
C GLN A 147 -13.52 18.16 -2.34
N GLY A 148 -12.71 18.94 -1.61
CA GLY A 148 -13.14 20.19 -0.97
C GLY A 148 -13.99 20.01 0.29
N ARG A 149 -14.43 18.79 0.63
CA ARG A 149 -15.23 18.50 1.83
C ARG A 149 -14.37 18.04 2.99
N LYS A 150 -14.63 18.57 4.18
CA LYS A 150 -14.03 18.10 5.44
C LYS A 150 -14.83 16.90 5.95
N PHE A 151 -14.14 15.88 6.42
CA PHE A 151 -14.74 14.74 7.10
C PHE A 151 -13.84 14.28 8.24
N GLN A 152 -14.41 13.58 9.20
CA GLN A 152 -13.66 13.02 10.31
C GLN A 152 -13.26 11.58 10.00
N VAL A 153 -12.01 11.24 10.30
CA VAL A 153 -11.48 9.88 10.23
C VAL A 153 -11.24 9.40 11.65
N THR A 154 -11.83 8.28 12.02
CA THR A 154 -11.63 7.64 13.33
C THR A 154 -10.35 6.82 13.37
N LEU A 155 -9.84 6.53 14.57
CA LEU A 155 -8.70 5.63 14.75
C LEU A 155 -8.98 4.23 14.17
N GLU A 156 -10.20 3.72 14.31
CA GLU A 156 -10.63 2.43 13.74
C GLU A 156 -10.59 2.43 12.21
N GLN A 157 -11.09 3.49 11.58
CA GLN A 157 -11.04 3.65 10.12
C GLN A 157 -9.59 3.72 9.61
N GLU A 158 -8.73 4.43 10.33
CA GLU A 158 -7.31 4.53 10.00
C GLU A 158 -6.57 3.20 10.21
N ALA A 159 -6.84 2.50 11.32
CA ALA A 159 -6.26 1.19 11.60
C ALA A 159 -6.64 0.17 10.52
N THR A 160 -7.92 0.10 10.15
CA THR A 160 -8.43 -0.76 9.07
C THR A 160 -7.80 -0.43 7.72
N ARG A 161 -7.59 0.85 7.42
CA ARG A 161 -6.90 1.31 6.20
C ARG A 161 -5.42 0.89 6.20
N LEU A 162 -4.72 1.07 7.32
CA LEU A 162 -3.30 0.71 7.45
C LEU A 162 -3.09 -0.80 7.38
N LEU A 163 -3.93 -1.59 8.06
CA LEU A 163 -3.89 -3.06 7.97
C LEU A 163 -4.15 -3.56 6.55
N GLY A 164 -5.09 -2.95 5.81
CA GLY A 164 -5.32 -3.28 4.40
C GLY A 164 -4.12 -2.97 3.51
N ASN A 165 -3.47 -1.81 3.69
CA ASN A 165 -2.24 -1.48 2.95
C ASN A 165 -1.07 -2.40 3.34
N LEU A 166 -0.98 -2.79 4.61
CA LEU A 166 0.05 -3.72 5.09
C LEU A 166 -0.14 -5.10 4.46
N GLY A 167 -1.36 -5.63 4.45
CA GLY A 167 -1.69 -6.88 3.77
C GLY A 167 -1.33 -6.83 2.30
N TRP A 168 -1.61 -5.71 1.61
CA TRP A 168 -1.26 -5.55 0.21
C TRP A 168 0.26 -5.53 -0.03
N ALA A 169 1.03 -4.79 0.77
CA ALA A 169 2.48 -4.75 0.67
C ALA A 169 3.11 -6.12 0.94
N LEU A 170 2.57 -6.87 1.91
CA LEU A 170 3.00 -8.23 2.23
C LEU A 170 2.69 -9.23 1.09
N MET A 171 1.54 -9.08 0.42
CA MET A 171 1.25 -9.85 -0.80
C MET A 171 2.26 -9.58 -1.91
N GLN A 172 2.71 -8.32 -2.09
CA GLN A 172 3.74 -8.00 -3.09
C GLN A 172 5.10 -8.62 -2.74
N LYS A 173 5.37 -8.89 -1.46
CA LYS A 173 6.54 -9.66 -0.99
C LYS A 173 6.33 -11.18 -1.01
N GLU A 174 5.19 -11.66 -1.50
CA GLU A 174 4.78 -13.07 -1.46
C GLU A 174 4.69 -13.66 -0.03
N ASN A 175 4.64 -12.81 0.99
CA ASN A 175 4.44 -13.23 2.38
C ASN A 175 2.93 -13.32 2.69
N TYR A 176 2.29 -14.35 2.13
CA TYR A 176 0.83 -14.53 2.22
C TYR A 176 0.33 -14.83 3.64
N THR A 177 1.15 -15.48 4.48
CA THR A 177 0.79 -15.81 5.87
C THR A 177 0.63 -14.56 6.73
N GLU A 178 1.59 -13.64 6.67
CA GLU A 178 1.50 -12.40 7.43
C GLU A 178 0.43 -11.46 6.83
N ALA A 179 0.25 -11.49 5.50
CA ALA A 179 -0.81 -10.74 4.82
C ALA A 179 -2.21 -11.19 5.25
N GLU A 180 -2.45 -12.50 5.36
CA GLU A 180 -3.69 -13.09 5.89
C GLU A 180 -4.00 -12.55 7.29
N GLY A 181 -3.00 -12.55 8.17
CA GLY A 181 -3.13 -12.00 9.53
C GLY A 181 -3.54 -10.53 9.53
N ALA A 182 -2.96 -9.71 8.64
CA ALA A 182 -3.31 -8.30 8.50
C ALA A 182 -4.75 -8.11 8.02
N TYR A 183 -5.19 -8.85 6.99
CA TYR A 183 -6.56 -8.75 6.47
C TYR A 183 -7.59 -9.24 7.48
N ARG A 184 -7.34 -10.34 8.19
CA ARG A 184 -8.25 -10.81 9.24
C ARG A 184 -8.41 -9.80 10.36
N ARG A 185 -7.30 -9.21 10.86
CA ARG A 185 -7.36 -8.14 11.86
C ARG A 185 -8.16 -6.92 11.38
N ALA A 186 -8.04 -6.57 10.10
CA ALA A 186 -8.81 -5.46 9.53
C ALA A 186 -10.31 -5.77 9.48
N LEU A 187 -10.66 -7.00 9.10
CA LEU A 187 -12.05 -7.47 9.00
C LEU A 187 -12.73 -7.64 10.36
N VAL A 188 -11.97 -7.85 11.44
CA VAL A 188 -12.48 -7.81 12.83
C VAL A 188 -12.97 -6.42 13.22
N ILE A 189 -12.30 -5.36 12.75
CA ILE A 189 -12.69 -3.97 13.04
C ILE A 189 -13.93 -3.59 12.23
N GLY A 190 -14.00 -3.99 10.96
CA GLY A 190 -15.18 -3.76 10.14
C GLY A 190 -15.18 -4.55 8.84
N PRO A 191 -16.37 -4.98 8.37
CA PRO A 191 -16.50 -5.72 7.12
C PRO A 191 -16.14 -4.82 5.93
N ASP A 192 -15.39 -5.39 4.98
CA ASP A 192 -14.94 -4.69 3.79
C ASP A 192 -14.70 -5.66 2.63
N ASN A 193 -15.47 -5.52 1.55
CA ASN A 193 -15.42 -6.43 0.41
C ASN A 193 -14.04 -6.51 -0.23
N ASN A 194 -13.31 -5.40 -0.31
CA ASN A 194 -11.96 -5.35 -0.89
C ASN A 194 -10.98 -6.21 -0.09
N LYS A 195 -11.00 -6.08 1.24
CA LYS A 195 -10.16 -6.86 2.15
C LYS A 195 -10.55 -8.34 2.15
N MET A 196 -11.84 -8.66 2.04
CA MET A 196 -12.30 -10.04 1.86
C MET A 196 -11.78 -10.66 0.56
N CYS A 197 -11.84 -9.95 -0.56
CA CYS A 197 -11.30 -10.43 -1.84
C CYS A 197 -9.79 -10.69 -1.75
N ASN A 198 -9.04 -9.75 -1.17
CA ASN A 198 -7.59 -9.92 -1.01
C ASN A 198 -7.23 -11.03 -0.02
N LEU A 199 -8.03 -11.25 1.04
CA LEU A 199 -7.89 -12.40 1.93
C LEU A 199 -8.10 -13.72 1.17
N GLY A 200 -9.13 -13.80 0.32
CA GLY A 200 -9.36 -14.95 -0.55
C GLY A 200 -8.15 -15.25 -1.44
N ILE A 201 -7.54 -14.21 -2.04
CA ILE A 201 -6.30 -14.37 -2.83
C ILE A 201 -5.15 -14.90 -1.97
N CYS A 202 -4.96 -14.39 -0.75
CA CYS A 202 -3.92 -14.88 0.17
C CYS A 202 -4.11 -16.36 0.51
N LEU A 203 -5.35 -16.79 0.75
CA LEU A 203 -5.68 -18.18 1.06
C LEU A 203 -5.45 -19.10 -0.14
N MET A 204 -5.84 -18.68 -1.35
CA MET A 204 -5.57 -19.42 -2.59
C MET A 204 -4.08 -19.59 -2.85
N LYS A 205 -3.28 -18.54 -2.65
CA LYS A 205 -1.81 -18.60 -2.81
C LYS A 205 -1.13 -19.50 -1.79
N GLN A 206 -1.77 -19.75 -0.65
CA GLN A 206 -1.34 -20.73 0.36
C GLN A 206 -1.92 -22.14 0.12
N GLY A 207 -2.67 -22.36 -0.96
CA GLY A 207 -3.31 -23.65 -1.27
C GLY A 207 -4.60 -23.94 -0.50
N ARG A 208 -5.07 -23.03 0.37
CA ARG A 208 -6.28 -23.17 1.19
C ARG A 208 -7.53 -22.75 0.40
N VAL A 209 -7.77 -23.44 -0.72
CA VAL A 209 -8.81 -23.05 -1.70
C VAL A 209 -10.22 -23.11 -1.12
N LEU A 210 -10.54 -24.10 -0.28
CA LEU A 210 -11.86 -24.23 0.33
C LEU A 210 -12.22 -23.04 1.22
N GLU A 211 -11.30 -22.64 2.10
CA GLU A 211 -11.49 -21.45 2.93
C GLU A 211 -11.60 -20.18 2.09
N ALA A 212 -10.82 -20.08 1.01
CA ALA A 212 -10.93 -18.95 0.09
C ALA A 212 -12.32 -18.86 -0.54
N LYS A 213 -12.92 -19.98 -0.94
CA LYS A 213 -14.31 -20.01 -1.46
C LYS A 213 -15.29 -19.48 -0.42
N ASP A 214 -15.18 -19.93 0.83
CA ASP A 214 -16.12 -19.53 1.88
C ASP A 214 -15.99 -18.04 2.24
N VAL A 215 -14.78 -17.48 2.18
CA VAL A 215 -14.56 -16.03 2.31
C VAL A 215 -15.15 -15.28 1.11
N LEU A 216 -14.93 -15.74 -0.12
CA LEU A 216 -15.42 -15.07 -1.33
C LEU A 216 -16.95 -15.12 -1.45
N LYS A 217 -17.63 -16.15 -0.93
CA LYS A 217 -19.10 -16.22 -0.84
C LYS A 217 -19.70 -15.13 0.05
N GLN A 218 -18.96 -14.66 1.05
CA GLN A 218 -19.39 -13.60 1.96
C GLN A 218 -19.24 -12.19 1.35
N VAL A 219 -18.52 -12.07 0.23
CA VAL A 219 -18.41 -10.81 -0.50
C VAL A 219 -19.78 -10.48 -1.08
N ARG A 220 -20.44 -9.47 -0.50
CA ARG A 220 -21.73 -9.01 -1.02
C ARG A 220 -21.54 -8.51 -2.45
N PRO A 221 -22.34 -8.99 -3.43
CA PRO A 221 -22.35 -8.41 -4.77
C PRO A 221 -22.55 -6.90 -4.67
N ALA A 222 -21.96 -6.11 -5.58
CA ALA A 222 -22.20 -4.68 -5.64
C ALA A 222 -23.71 -4.43 -5.81
N GLY A 223 -24.41 -4.21 -4.70
CA GLY A 223 -25.82 -3.89 -4.69
C GLY A 223 -26.01 -2.50 -5.27
N VAL A 224 -27.04 -2.36 -6.11
CA VAL A 224 -27.41 -1.12 -6.83
C VAL A 224 -27.77 0.04 -5.88
N ASP A 225 -27.90 -0.20 -4.58
CA ASP A 225 -28.28 0.84 -3.61
C ASP A 225 -27.12 1.32 -2.72
N GLY A 226 -26.78 2.60 -2.88
CA GLY A 226 -26.23 3.42 -1.80
C GLY A 226 -24.85 4.03 -2.07
N LEU A 227 -24.86 5.25 -2.60
CA LEU A 227 -23.93 6.36 -2.31
C LEU A 227 -22.57 5.98 -1.67
N ARG A 228 -21.53 5.95 -2.54
CA ARG A 228 -20.07 5.80 -2.30
C ARG A 228 -19.52 4.36 -2.43
N GLY A 229 -19.07 4.03 -3.65
CA GLY A 229 -17.95 3.08 -3.84
C GLY A 229 -18.24 1.77 -4.56
N ALA A 230 -19.33 1.70 -5.34
CA ALA A 230 -19.80 0.50 -6.03
C ALA A 230 -18.74 -0.23 -6.90
N ASP A 231 -17.73 0.47 -7.43
CA ASP A 231 -16.69 -0.15 -8.27
C ASP A 231 -15.40 -0.55 -7.52
N SER A 232 -15.30 -0.25 -6.22
CA SER A 232 -14.01 -0.31 -5.54
C SER A 232 -13.45 -1.72 -5.36
N HIS A 233 -14.31 -2.74 -5.25
CA HIS A 233 -13.91 -4.13 -5.03
C HIS A 233 -14.08 -5.05 -6.24
N LEU A 234 -14.73 -4.57 -7.30
CA LEU A 234 -15.05 -5.37 -8.48
C LEU A 234 -13.79 -5.99 -9.11
N LYS A 235 -12.75 -5.18 -9.34
CA LYS A 235 -11.47 -5.65 -9.90
C LYS A 235 -10.77 -6.69 -9.03
N ALA A 236 -10.82 -6.52 -7.71
CA ALA A 236 -10.21 -7.45 -6.76
C ALA A 236 -11.01 -8.76 -6.71
N TYR A 237 -12.34 -8.66 -6.77
CA TYR A 237 -13.25 -9.79 -6.81
C TYR A 237 -13.10 -10.60 -8.11
N GLU A 238 -13.10 -9.94 -9.27
CA GLU A 238 -12.88 -10.55 -10.59
C GLU A 238 -11.56 -11.33 -10.62
N ARG A 239 -10.47 -10.70 -10.15
CA ARG A 239 -9.16 -11.36 -10.04
C ARG A 239 -9.19 -12.58 -9.12
N ALA A 240 -9.89 -12.48 -7.99
CA ALA A 240 -10.01 -13.59 -7.07
C ALA A 240 -10.83 -14.74 -7.69
N GLN A 241 -11.92 -14.41 -8.40
CA GLN A 241 -12.77 -15.39 -9.08
C GLN A 241 -12.06 -16.06 -10.26
N GLU A 242 -11.27 -15.32 -11.04
CA GLU A 242 -10.43 -15.88 -12.10
C GLU A 242 -9.40 -16.87 -11.54
N MET A 243 -8.67 -16.47 -10.51
CA MET A 243 -7.70 -17.35 -9.84
C MET A 243 -8.35 -18.60 -9.24
N LEU A 244 -9.55 -18.45 -8.68
CA LEU A 244 -10.31 -19.57 -8.15
C LEU A 244 -10.67 -20.57 -9.25
N ARG A 245 -11.20 -20.10 -10.39
CA ARG A 245 -11.51 -20.95 -11.55
C ARG A 245 -10.28 -21.66 -12.09
N ASP A 246 -9.15 -20.96 -12.22
CA ASP A 246 -7.90 -21.56 -12.69
C ASP A 246 -7.41 -22.68 -11.77
N LEU A 247 -7.52 -22.47 -10.45
CA LEU A 247 -7.17 -23.48 -9.47
C LEU A 247 -8.14 -24.66 -9.51
N GLU A 248 -9.43 -24.40 -9.69
CA GLU A 248 -10.43 -25.45 -9.84
C GLU A 248 -10.18 -26.31 -11.07
N VAL A 249 -9.93 -25.71 -12.25
CA VAL A 249 -9.60 -26.46 -13.47
C VAL A 249 -8.38 -27.37 -13.27
N LYS A 250 -7.32 -26.85 -12.65
CA LYS A 250 -6.10 -27.62 -12.34
C LYS A 250 -6.33 -28.79 -11.38
N LEU A 251 -7.31 -28.65 -10.50
CA LEU A 251 -7.68 -29.68 -9.56
C LEU A 251 -8.66 -30.70 -10.21
N VAL A 252 -9.57 -30.30 -11.12
CA VAL A 252 -10.48 -31.23 -11.87
C VAL A 252 -9.68 -32.14 -12.79
N GLY A 253 -8.61 -31.63 -13.39
CA GLY A 253 -7.71 -32.41 -14.23
C GLY A 253 -6.93 -33.51 -13.49
N ARG A 254 -7.01 -33.58 -12.15
CA ARG A 254 -6.40 -34.67 -11.37
C ARG A 254 -7.40 -35.82 -11.17
N PRO A 255 -7.09 -37.04 -11.64
CA PRO A 255 -7.92 -38.22 -11.35
C PRO A 255 -8.03 -38.39 -9.82
N GLY A 256 -9.26 -38.34 -9.28
CA GLY A 256 -9.55 -38.50 -7.85
C GLY A 256 -10.12 -37.26 -7.13
N TRP A 257 -10.09 -36.06 -7.72
CA TRP A 257 -10.56 -34.86 -7.01
C TRP A 257 -12.09 -34.77 -6.85
N ALA A 258 -12.86 -35.32 -7.78
CA ALA A 258 -14.32 -35.34 -7.70
C ALA A 258 -14.84 -36.14 -6.50
N GLY A 259 -14.13 -37.21 -6.09
CA GLY A 259 -14.43 -37.96 -4.86
C GLY A 259 -14.07 -37.18 -3.59
N ALA A 260 -12.95 -36.46 -3.61
CA ALA A 260 -12.48 -35.67 -2.47
C ALA A 260 -13.42 -34.50 -2.09
N ILE A 261 -14.22 -33.95 -3.01
CA ILE A 261 -15.23 -32.93 -2.67
C ILE A 261 -16.44 -33.53 -1.94
N ALA A 262 -16.87 -34.74 -2.31
CA ALA A 262 -17.94 -35.45 -1.61
C ALA A 262 -17.50 -35.90 -0.21
N ASP A 263 -16.25 -36.35 -0.08
CA ASP A 263 -15.67 -36.82 1.18
C ASP A 263 -15.15 -35.69 2.10
N ASN A 264 -15.00 -34.46 1.59
CA ASN A 264 -14.55 -33.28 2.36
C ASN A 264 -15.54 -32.81 3.44
N LEU A 265 -16.75 -33.38 3.49
CA LEU A 265 -17.65 -33.24 4.63
C LEU A 265 -17.23 -34.08 5.84
N VAL A 266 -16.35 -35.07 5.67
CA VAL A 266 -16.19 -36.15 6.66
C VAL A 266 -14.82 -36.22 7.33
N ASP A 267 -13.67 -36.04 6.68
CA ASP A 267 -12.42 -36.21 7.44
C ASP A 267 -11.15 -35.51 6.92
N LYS A 268 -10.48 -34.76 7.81
CA LYS A 268 -9.31 -33.90 7.55
C LYS A 268 -8.02 -34.55 8.04
N LYS A 269 -7.70 -35.75 7.56
CA LYS A 269 -6.44 -36.44 7.94
C LYS A 269 -5.49 -36.68 6.77
N TRP A 270 -6.01 -37.00 5.59
CA TRP A 270 -5.21 -37.34 4.41
C TRP A 270 -4.43 -36.15 3.80
N LEU A 271 -4.86 -34.91 4.07
CA LEU A 271 -4.25 -33.70 3.52
C LEU A 271 -2.86 -33.41 4.13
N PHE A 272 -2.60 -33.93 5.34
CA PHE A 272 -1.28 -33.86 5.99
C PHE A 272 -0.28 -34.87 5.37
N ASP A 273 -0.76 -36.06 4.99
CA ASP A 273 0.08 -37.12 4.40
C ASP A 273 0.49 -36.81 2.95
N ALA A 274 -0.35 -36.09 2.20
CA ALA A 274 -0.10 -35.70 0.81
C ALA A 274 0.98 -34.61 0.64
N LEU A 275 1.31 -33.86 1.70
CA LEU A 275 2.32 -32.80 1.66
C LEU A 275 3.72 -33.25 2.16
N MET A 276 3.81 -34.37 2.88
CA MET A 276 5.06 -34.85 3.49
C MET A 276 5.75 -35.97 2.70
N LEU A 277 5.06 -36.65 1.78
CA LEU A 277 5.64 -37.70 0.93
C LEU A 277 5.97 -37.19 -0.47
N GLY A 278 6.87 -36.21 -0.52
CA GLY A 278 7.56 -35.81 -1.74
C GLY A 278 9.04 -36.11 -1.62
N SER A 279 9.44 -37.39 -1.63
CA SER A 279 10.80 -37.87 -1.98
C SER A 279 10.91 -39.41 -1.85
N SER A 280 10.52 -40.13 -2.90
CA SER A 280 10.93 -41.51 -3.27
C SER A 280 10.03 -41.92 -4.43
N SER A 281 10.41 -42.36 -5.61
CA SER A 281 11.63 -42.83 -6.28
C SER A 281 11.30 -42.69 -7.80
N SER A 282 12.22 -42.57 -8.76
CA SER A 282 13.33 -43.44 -9.11
C SER A 282 14.25 -42.73 -10.11
#